data_AF-A0A822Y9T1-F1
#
_entry.id   AF-A0A822Y9T1-F1
#
_cell.length_a   1.000
_cell.length_b   1.000
_cell.length_c   1.000
_cell.angle_alpha   90.00
_cell.angle_beta   90.00
_cell.angle_gamma   90.00
#
_symmetry.space_group_name_H-M   'P 1'
#
loop_
_entity.id
_entity.type
_entity.pdbx_description
1 polymer ?
#
loop_
_entity_poly.entity_id
_entity_poly.type
_entity_poly.pdbx_seq_one_letter_code
_entity_poly.pdbx_strand_id
1 'polypeptide(L)' 'MTDGFNSCKNVVCNFTEGAMYSFPQMRLPPKAIETAKRAGKVPDVFYCLKLLEATGISMVPGSGPST' A
#
# COMPACT_ATOMS: atom_id res chain seq x y z
N MET A 1 11.88 -7.32 -7.41
CA MET A 1 10.83 -6.74 -6.54
C MET A 1 9.51 -6.63 -7.28
N THR A 2 9.49 -6.05 -8.49
CA THR A 2 8.31 -5.91 -9.36
C THR A 2 7.49 -7.19 -9.52
N ASP A 3 8.13 -8.31 -9.89
CA ASP A 3 7.43 -9.59 -10.12
C ASP A 3 6.78 -10.13 -8.85
N GLY A 4 7.41 -9.92 -7.69
CA GLY A 4 6.84 -10.27 -6.40
C GLY A 4 5.55 -9.50 -6.13
N PHE A 5 5.53 -8.18 -6.34
CA PHE A 5 4.32 -7.39 -6.20
C PHE A 5 3.26 -7.73 -7.23
N ASN A 6 3.63 -7.94 -8.50
CA ASN A 6 2.68 -8.31 -9.56
C ASN A 6 2.11 -9.72 -9.41
N SER A 7 2.75 -10.59 -8.61
CA SER A 7 2.19 -11.89 -8.22
C SER A 7 1.07 -11.77 -7.17
N CYS A 8 1.00 -10.64 -6.45
CA CYS A 8 -0.01 -10.40 -5.44
C CYS A 8 -1.35 -9.98 -6.06
N LYS A 9 -2.45 -10.53 -5.52
CA LYS A 9 -3.81 -10.20 -5.98
C LYS A 9 -4.10 -8.70 -5.78
N ASN A 10 -4.66 -8.07 -6.81
CA ASN A 10 -5.07 -6.66 -6.81
C ASN A 10 -3.91 -5.66 -6.64
N VAL A 11 -2.67 -6.09 -6.90
CA VAL A 11 -1.48 -5.24 -6.88
C VAL A 11 -0.95 -5.11 -8.29
N VAL A 12 -0.60 -3.88 -8.68
CA VAL A 12 0.11 -3.60 -9.93
C VAL A 12 1.32 -2.76 -9.58
N CYS A 13 2.50 -3.18 -10.02
CA CYS A 13 3.75 -2.47 -9.84
C CYS A 13 4.42 -2.30 -11.20
N ASN A 14 4.76 -1.05 -11.51
CA ASN A 14 5.58 -0.76 -12.68
C ASN A 14 7.00 -1.28 -12.46
N PHE A 15 7.67 -1.61 -13.57
CA PHE A 15 9.06 -2.01 -13.52
C PHE A 15 9.91 -0.85 -12.98
N THR A 16 10.72 -1.15 -11.96
CA THR A 16 11.67 -0.20 -11.40
C THR A 16 12.91 -0.20 -12.30
N GLU A 17 12.98 0.77 -13.23
CA GLU A 17 14.12 0.92 -14.16
C GLU A 17 15.43 1.35 -13.47
N GLY A 18 15.34 1.89 -12.25
CA GLY A 18 16.49 2.29 -11.42
C GLY A 18 16.07 2.74 -10.01
N ALA A 19 17.03 3.19 -9.20
CA ALA A 19 16.87 3.52 -7.77
C ALA A 19 16.56 2.33 -6.84
N MET A 20 16.28 2.63 -5.57
CA MET A 20 16.15 1.62 -4.49
C MET A 20 14.68 1.35 -4.08
N TYR A 21 13.70 1.94 -4.77
CA TYR A 21 12.28 1.90 -4.37
C TYR A 21 11.35 1.44 -5.49
N SER A 22 10.34 0.64 -5.14
CA SER A 22 9.22 0.30 -6.00
C SER A 22 7.94 0.93 -5.46
N PHE A 23 7.01 1.31 -6.34
CA PHE A 23 5.76 1.98 -5.99
C PHE A 23 4.56 1.14 -6.45
N PRO A 24 4.19 0.08 -5.70
CA PRO A 24 3.05 -0.76 -6.05
C PRO A 24 1.73 0.00 -5.82
N GLN A 25 0.87 -0.01 -6.82
CA GLN A 25 -0.51 0.43 -6.71
C GLN A 25 -1.38 -0.72 -6.20
N MET A 26 -2.01 -0.53 -5.05
CA MET A 26 -2.92 -1.51 -4.46
C MET A 26 -4.38 -1.08 -4.68
N ARG A 27 -5.19 -1.95 -5.30
CA ARG A 27 -6.63 -1.71 -5.46
C ARG A 27 -7.37 -2.24 -4.23
N LEU A 28 -7.58 -1.36 -3.26
CA LEU A 28 -8.29 -1.70 -2.02
C LEU A 28 -9.79 -1.92 -2.31
N PRO A 29 -10.40 -3.00 -1.77
CA PRO A 29 -11.83 -3.23 -1.91
C PRO A 29 -12.63 -2.17 -1.14
N PRO A 30 -13.87 -1.86 -1.55
CA PRO A 30 -14.71 -0.83 -0.89
C PRO A 30 -14.84 -1.02 0.62
N LYS A 31 -14.95 -2.26 1.10
CA LYS A 31 -15.03 -2.57 2.54
C LYS A 31 -13.78 -2.13 3.31
N ALA A 32 -12.60 -2.24 2.72
CA ALA A 32 -11.35 -1.81 3.36
C ALA A 32 -11.29 -0.28 3.44
N ILE A 33 -11.71 0.41 2.37
CA ILE A 33 -11.81 1.88 2.32
C ILE A 33 -12.77 2.39 3.40
N GLU A 34 -13.96 1.80 3.51
CA GLU A 34 -14.94 2.18 4.53
C GLU A 34 -14.43 1.91 5.96
N THR A 35 -13.67 0.84 6.16
CA THR A 35 -13.06 0.54 7.47
C THR A 35 -12.01 1.58 7.85
N ALA A 36 -11.16 1.98 6.89
CA ALA A 36 -10.19 3.05 7.11
C ALA A 36 -10.89 4.38 7.45
N LYS A 37 -11.96 4.73 6.72
CA LYS A 37 -12.76 5.93 7.01
C LYS A 37 -13.37 5.91 8.41
N ARG A 38 -13.96 4.78 8.84
CA ARG A 38 -14.49 4.63 10.21
C ARG A 38 -13.41 4.76 11.27
N ALA A 39 -12.16 4.39 10.95
CA ALA A 39 -11.01 4.57 11.81
C ALA A 39 -10.40 6.00 11.73
N GLY A 40 -10.96 6.90 10.93
CA GLY A 40 -10.45 8.26 10.73
C GLY A 40 -9.09 8.31 10.03
N LYS A 41 -8.79 7.34 9.16
CA LYS A 41 -7.51 7.20 8.45
C LYS A 41 -7.70 7.18 6.94
N VAL A 42 -6.72 7.72 6.21
CA VAL A 42 -6.62 7.54 4.76
C VAL A 42 -6.39 6.04 4.46
N PRO A 43 -7.01 5.46 3.41
CA PRO A 43 -7.01 4.01 3.20
C PRO A 43 -5.64 3.34 3.11
N ASP A 44 -4.67 3.97 2.45
CA ASP A 44 -3.30 3.46 2.32
C ASP A 44 -2.50 3.60 3.63
N VAL A 45 -2.66 4.70 4.37
CA VAL A 45 -2.11 4.86 5.72
C VAL A 45 -2.64 3.74 6.63
N PHE A 46 -3.96 3.50 6.58
CA PHE A 46 -4.57 2.42 7.34
C PHE A 46 -4.00 1.05 6.95
N TYR A 47 -3.81 0.80 5.66
CA TYR A 47 -3.19 -0.43 5.17
C TYR A 47 -1.75 -0.59 5.66
N CYS A 48 -0.90 0.44 5.55
CA CYS A 48 0.49 0.40 6.02
C CYS A 48 0.58 0.12 7.53
N LEU A 49 -0.29 0.72 8.33
CA LEU A 49 -0.36 0.45 9.77
C LEU A 49 -0.75 -1.00 10.04
N LYS A 50 -1.78 -1.53 9.36
CA LYS A 50 -2.19 -2.94 9.52
C LYS A 50 -1.14 -3.94 9.02
N LEU A 51 -0.42 -3.61 7.95
CA LEU A 51 0.68 -4.43 7.47
C LEU A 51 1.81 -4.49 8.51
N LEU A 52 2.18 -3.35 9.09
CA LEU A 52 3.19 -3.27 10.15
C LEU A 52 2.77 -4.09 11.38
N GLU A 53 1.54 -3.91 11.87
CA GLU A 53 1.01 -4.67 13.01
C GLU A 53 1.03 -6.19 12.77
N ALA A 54 0.67 -6.63 11.55
CA ALA A 54 0.53 -8.05 11.23
C ALA A 54 1.85 -8.76 10.89
N THR A 55 2.81 -8.05 10.32
CA THR A 55 4.02 -8.66 9.72
C THR A 55 5.34 -8.10 10.26
N GLY A 56 5.30 -6.97 10.96
CA GLY A 56 6.49 -6.21 11.35
C GLY A 56 7.14 -5.42 10.20
N ILE A 57 6.59 -5.47 8.98
CA ILE A 57 7.13 -4.77 7.81
C ILE A 57 6.59 -3.34 7.77
N SER A 58 7.49 -2.37 7.83
CA SER A 58 7.15 -0.94 7.65
C SER A 58 7.19 -0.55 6.17
N MET A 59 6.15 0.16 5.72
CA MET A 59 6.06 0.74 4.37
C MET A 59 5.64 2.20 4.48
N VAL A 60 6.04 3.00 3.48
CA VAL A 60 5.63 4.40 3.37
C VAL A 60 4.29 4.48 2.61
N PRO A 61 3.24 5.09 3.18
CA PRO A 61 1.98 5.29 2.47
C PRO A 61 2.17 6.28 1.32
N GLY A 62 1.39 6.11 0.24
CA GLY A 62 1.45 6.99 -0.93
C GLY A 62 0.88 8.40 -0.66
N SER A 63 -0.07 8.50 0.26
CA SER A 63 -0.76 9.73 0.65
C SER A 63 0.05 10.61 1.61
N GLY A 64 1.33 10.84 1.28
CA GLY A 64 2.22 11.71 2.07
C GLY A 64 1.72 13.16 2.15
N PRO A 65 2.39 14.04 2.94
CA PRO A 65 1.94 15.40 3.23
C PRO A 65 1.85 16.36 2.02
N SER A 66 2.12 15.88 0.80
CA SER A 66 2.17 16.66 -0.45
C SER A 66 1.14 16.21 -1.50
N THR A 67 0.18 15.34 -1.12
CA THR A 67 -0.89 14.82 -1.99
C THR A 67 -2.26 15.29 -1.57
#